data_AF-A0A0W0R9W1-F1
#
_entry.id   AF-A0A0W0R9W1-F1
#
_cell.length_a   1.000
_cell.length_b   1.000
_cell.length_c   1.000
_cell.angle_alpha   90.00
_cell.angle_beta   90.00
_cell.angle_gamma   90.00
#
_symmetry.space_group_name_H-M   'P 1'
#
loop_
_entity.id
_entity.type
_entity.pdbx_description
1 polymer ?
#
loop_
_entity_poly.entity_id
_entity_poly.type
_entity_poly.pdbx_seq_one_letter_code
_entity_poly.pdbx_strand_id
1 'polypeptide(L)' 'MWKLEGIMNELKNYHDLKRAQYRGSENTQIQAYFAAMALNIKRLVFFVLYGTTLIFIQL' A
#
# COMPACT_ATOMS: atom_id res chain seq x y z
N MET A 1 12.91 -7.80 -9.92
CA MET A 1 11.89 -7.00 -10.63
C MET A 1 10.46 -7.28 -10.15
N TRP A 2 10.04 -8.55 -10.05
CA TRP A 2 8.64 -8.94 -9.74
C TRP A 2 7.97 -8.28 -8.52
N LYS A 3 8.70 -8.07 -7.41
CA LYS A 3 8.14 -7.44 -6.20
C LYS A 3 7.71 -5.99 -6.41
N LEU A 4 8.48 -5.22 -7.19
CA LEU A 4 8.14 -3.83 -7.52
C LEU A 4 6.98 -3.76 -8.51
N GLU A 5 6.95 -4.68 -9.48
CA GLU A 5 5.83 -4.80 -10.43
C GLU A 5 4.53 -5.12 -9.71
N GLY A 6 4.54 -6.02 -8.74
CA GLY A 6 3.39 -6.34 -7.91
C GLY A 6 2.87 -5.13 -7.12
N ILE A 7 3.77 -4.38 -6.48
CA ILE A 7 3.41 -3.13 -5.78
C ILE A 7 2.82 -2.11 -6.76
N MET A 8 3.43 -1.93 -7.93
CA MET A 8 2.93 -0.99 -8.94
C MET A 8 1.56 -1.42 -9.50
N ASN A 9 1.33 -2.73 -9.65
CA ASN A 9 0.03 -3.26 -10.06
C ASN A 9 -1.04 -3.00 -9.00
N GLU A 10 -0.71 -3.19 -7.71
CA GLU A 10 -1.62 -2.88 -6.60
C GLU A 10 -1.96 -1.38 -6.57
N LEU A 11 -0.93 -0.53 -6.67
CA LEU A 11 -1.06 0.92 -6.74
C LEU A 11 -1.99 1.37 -7.88
N LYS A 12 -1.80 0.83 -9.09
CA LYS A 12 -2.59 1.21 -10.27
C LYS A 12 -4.04 0.77 -10.17
N ASN A 13 -4.32 -0.41 -9.61
CA ASN A 13 -5.65 -1.00 -9.63
C ASN A 13 -6.48 -0.73 -8.36
N TYR A 14 -5.83 -0.54 -7.21
CA TYR A 14 -6.51 -0.40 -5.90
C TYR A 14 -6.29 0.96 -5.23
N HIS A 15 -5.37 1.79 -5.73
CA HIS A 15 -5.06 3.11 -5.17
C HIS A 15 -5.13 4.24 -6.21
N ASP A 16 -5.93 4.06 -7.27
CA ASP A 16 -6.26 5.05 -8.29
C ASP A 16 -5.09 5.68 -9.07
N LEU A 17 -3.87 5.15 -8.95
CA LEU A 17 -2.70 5.69 -9.66
C LEU A 17 -2.83 5.60 -11.18
N LYS A 18 -3.61 4.63 -11.71
CA LYS A 18 -3.91 4.54 -13.14
C LYS A 18 -4.72 5.73 -13.64
N ARG A 19 -5.57 6.32 -12.80
CA ARG A 19 -6.36 7.51 -13.16
C ARG A 19 -5.65 8.81 -12.79
N ALA A 20 -4.82 8.79 -11.75
CA ALA A 20 -4.09 9.94 -11.27
C ALA A 20 -3.19 10.57 -12.35
N GLN A 21 -2.57 9.75 -13.20
CA GLN A 21 -1.73 10.22 -14.32
C GLN A 21 -2.41 11.24 -15.26
N TYR A 22 -3.74 11.24 -15.33
CA TYR A 22 -4.51 12.19 -16.15
C TYR A 22 -4.82 13.52 -15.45
N ARG A 23 -4.40 13.70 -14.19
CA ARG A 23 -4.70 14.87 -13.35
C ARG A 23 -3.52 15.85 -13.23
N GLY A 24 -2.42 15.61 -13.96
CA GLY A 24 -1.19 16.40 -13.88
C GLY A 24 -0.22 15.89 -12.81
N SER A 25 1.04 16.34 -12.92
CA SER A 25 2.17 15.82 -12.11
C SER A 25 1.96 16.02 -10.61
N GLU A 26 1.57 17.22 -10.18
CA GLU A 26 1.37 17.55 -8.77
C GLU A 26 0.32 16.66 -8.11
N ASN A 27 -0.86 16.55 -8.73
CA ASN A 27 -1.94 15.69 -8.25
C ASN A 27 -1.54 14.19 -8.26
N THR A 28 -0.74 13.78 -9.25
CA THR A 28 -0.22 12.40 -9.32
C THR A 28 0.76 12.12 -8.18
N GLN A 29 1.63 13.07 -7.84
CA GLN A 29 2.56 12.94 -6.73
C GLN A 29 1.82 12.83 -5.40
N ILE A 30 0.83 13.69 -5.16
CA ILE A 30 -0.01 13.64 -3.96
C ILE A 30 -0.69 12.27 -3.83
N GLN A 31 -1.31 11.77 -4.91
CA GLN A 31 -1.92 10.43 -4.91
C GLN A 31 -0.88 9.34 -4.64
N ALA A 32 0.32 9.44 -5.21
CA ALA A 32 1.39 8.48 -4.98
C ALA A 32 1.83 8.43 -3.51
N TYR A 33 1.96 9.59 -2.85
CA TYR A 33 2.27 9.66 -1.42
C TYR A 33 1.18 9.01 -0.57
N PHE A 34 -0.09 9.35 -0.80
CA PHE A 34 -1.21 8.74 -0.06
C PHE A 34 -1.31 7.24 -0.29
N ALA A 35 -1.11 6.77 -1.52
CA ALA A 35 -1.13 5.35 -1.83
C ALA A 35 0.03 4.59 -1.15
N ALA A 36 1.23 5.19 -1.11
CA ALA A 36 2.37 4.64 -0.39
C ALA A 36 2.12 4.60 1.13
N MET A 37 1.49 5.63 1.70
CA MET A 37 1.07 5.64 3.10
C MET A 37 0.08 4.52 3.39
N ALA A 38 -0.95 4.35 2.56
CA ALA A 38 -1.94 3.29 2.72
C ALA A 38 -1.31 1.88 2.70
N LEU A 39 -0.36 1.64 1.79
CA LEU A 39 0.41 0.39 1.73
C LEU A 39 1.22 0.14 3.01
N ASN A 40 1.88 1.16 3.55
CA ASN A 40 2.65 1.02 4.78
C ASN A 40 1.74 0.79 6.00
N ILE A 41 0.59 1.47 6.08
CA ILE A 41 -0.41 1.24 7.13
C ILE A 41 -0.94 -0.20 7.05
N LYS A 42 -1.29 -0.69 5.85
CA LYS A 42 -1.74 -2.08 5.63
C LYS A 42 -0.71 -3.09 6.15
N ARG A 43 0.58 -2.87 5.88
CA ARG A 43 1.68 -3.72 6.39
C ARG A 43 1.81 -3.65 7.90
N LEU A 44 1.70 -2.46 8.48
CA LEU A 44 1.77 -2.27 9.94
C LEU A 44 0.60 -2.97 10.63
N VAL A 45 -0.62 -2.82 10.13
CA VAL A 45 -1.80 -3.52 10.66
C VAL A 45 -1.62 -5.02 10.57
N PHE A 46 -1.14 -5.55 9.44
CA PHE A 46 -0.84 -6.98 9.30
C PHE A 46 0.18 -7.45 10.34
N PHE A 47 1.26 -6.69 10.54
CA PHE A 47 2.29 -7.01 11.51
C PHE A 47 1.75 -7.05 12.96
N VAL A 48 0.96 -6.04 13.34
CA VAL A 48 0.37 -5.96 14.68
C VAL A 48 -0.60 -7.10 14.92
N LEU A 49 -1.53 -7.37 13.99
CA LEU A 49 -2.52 -8.45 14.14
C LEU A 49 -1.86 -9.84 14.15
N TYR A 50 -0.87 -10.06 13.30
CA TYR A 50 -0.13 -11.33 13.30
C TYR A 50 0.67 -11.52 14.59
N GLY A 51 1.31 -10.45 15.08
CA GLY A 51 2.04 -10.48 16.35
C GLY A 51 1.15 -10.80 17.54
N THR A 52 -0.01 -10.15 17.66
CA THR A 52 -0.95 -10.40 18.77
C THR A 52 -1.52 -11.81 18.70
N THR A 53 -1.96 -12.28 17.53
CA THR A 53 -2.47 -13.66 17.36
C THR A 53 -1.41 -14.71 17.68
N LEU A 54 -0.16 -14.50 17.27
CA LEU A 54 0.95 -15.40 17.61
C LEU A 54 1.19 -15.48 19.12
N ILE A 55 1.16 -14.34 19.83
CA ILE A 55 1.30 -14.29 21.29
C ILE A 55 0.18 -15.10 21.96
N PHE A 56 -1.08 -14.93 21.53
CA PHE A 56 -2.22 -15.66 22.09
C PHE A 56 -2.15 -17.18 21.85
N ILE A 57 -1.55 -17.64 20.76
CA ILE A 57 -1.40 -19.08 20.47
C ILE A 57 -0.30 -19.73 21.34
N GLN A 58 0.67 -18.95 21.80
CA GLN A 58 1.80 -19.44 22.60
C GLN A 58 1.54 -19.43 24.12
N LEU A 59 0.41 -18.88 24.55
CA LEU A 59 -0.08 -18.83 25.94
C LEU A 59 -1.05 -19.99 26.21
#